data_AF-A0A958YYE1-F1
#
_entry.id   AF-A0A958YYE1-F1
#
_cell.length_a   1.000
_cell.length_b   1.000
_cell.length_c   1.000
_cell.angle_alpha   90.00
_cell.angle_beta   90.00
_cell.angle_gamma   90.00
#
_symmetry.space_group_name_H-M   'P 1'
#
loop_
_entity.id
_entity.type
_entity.pdbx_description
1 polymer ?
#
loop_
_entity_poly.entity_id
_entity_poly.type
_entity_poly.pdbx_seq_one_letter_code
_entity_poly.pdbx_strand_id
1 'polypeptide(L)'
;MKLEGITPEIEDFKLKGLVNGDINYVQTNGESFPLANLTINDFYTNNINQGTLSLIARGDNSVERYNIEAKLEKENLNNLLVVGEVDLTTRRPTIIANYELTRFNLNLLNALGKDVIENIRGEVSGIGTITGLLENPDINGYLHLAKAGFSIPYLNVDYNILGRPKV
;
A
#
# COMPACT_ATOMS: atom_id res chain seq x y z
N MET A 1 -13.14 -1.65 15.18
CA MET A 1 -12.34 -2.88 15.40
C MET A 1 -10.86 -2.53 15.33
N LYS A 2 -9.95 -3.28 15.94
CA LYS A 2 -8.50 -3.01 15.82
C LYS A 2 -7.92 -3.75 14.61
N LEU A 3 -7.12 -3.07 13.79
CA LEU A 3 -6.54 -3.61 12.56
C LEU A 3 -5.65 -4.82 12.85
N GLU A 4 -4.79 -4.72 13.87
CA GLU A 4 -3.87 -5.77 14.28
C GLU A 4 -4.55 -7.11 14.64
N GLY A 5 -5.86 -7.11 14.92
CA GLY A 5 -6.61 -8.32 15.24
C GLY A 5 -7.20 -9.05 14.03
N ILE A 6 -7.15 -8.45 12.84
CA ILE A 6 -7.79 -8.96 11.62
C ILE A 6 -6.89 -8.99 10.38
N THR A 7 -5.70 -8.40 10.46
CA THR A 7 -4.70 -8.49 9.40
C THR A 7 -3.74 -9.64 9.65
N PRO A 8 -3.32 -10.38 8.60
CA PRO A 8 -2.24 -11.35 8.74
C PRO A 8 -0.94 -10.66 9.14
N GLU A 9 0.01 -11.43 9.67
CA GLU A 9 1.37 -10.95 9.87
C GLU A 9 2.02 -10.67 8.51
N ILE A 10 2.66 -9.51 8.40
CA ILE A 10 3.45 -9.10 7.24
C ILE A 10 4.88 -8.96 7.72
N GLU A 11 5.82 -9.62 7.05
CA GLU A 11 7.25 -9.49 7.37
C GLU A 11 7.65 -8.01 7.37
N ASP A 12 8.45 -7.62 8.36
CA ASP A 12 8.96 -6.25 8.55
C ASP A 12 7.93 -5.13 8.85
N PHE A 13 6.63 -5.42 8.82
CA PHE A 13 5.58 -4.41 9.05
C PHE A 13 4.65 -4.74 10.23
N LYS A 14 4.61 -3.83 11.20
CA LYS A 14 3.61 -3.80 12.28
C LYS A 14 2.51 -2.81 11.93
N LEU A 15 1.33 -3.32 11.59
CA LEU A 15 0.16 -2.52 11.24
C LEU A 15 -0.68 -2.23 12.50
N LYS A 16 -1.15 -0.99 12.64
CA LYS A 16 -2.11 -0.61 13.68
C LYS A 16 -3.14 0.37 13.13
N GLY A 17 -4.34 0.37 13.71
CA GLY A 17 -5.36 1.35 13.37
C GLY A 17 -6.76 0.94 13.81
N LEU A 18 -7.70 1.88 13.67
CA LEU A 18 -9.11 1.67 13.99
C LEU A 18 -9.91 1.43 12.70
N VAL A 19 -10.28 0.18 12.49
CA VAL A 19 -11.07 -0.26 11.35
C VAL A 19 -12.55 0.02 11.60
N ASN A 20 -13.15 0.76 10.68
CA ASN A 20 -14.57 1.05 10.57
C ASN A 20 -15.02 0.76 9.13
N GLY A 21 -16.30 0.48 8.93
CA GLY A 21 -16.85 0.23 7.60
C GLY A 21 -17.84 -0.92 7.58
N ASP A 22 -18.34 -1.19 6.39
CA ASP A 22 -19.43 -2.14 6.16
C ASP A 22 -19.01 -3.16 5.10
N ILE A 23 -19.41 -4.40 5.32
CA ILE A 23 -19.27 -5.49 4.34
C ILE A 23 -20.68 -5.95 4.02
N ASN A 24 -21.09 -5.74 2.78
CA ASN A 24 -22.38 -6.14 2.25
C ASN A 24 -22.18 -7.32 1.31
N TYR A 25 -23.06 -8.30 1.40
CA TYR A 25 -23.08 -9.46 0.52
C TYR A 25 -24.49 -9.58 -0.07
N VAL A 26 -24.61 -9.36 -1.38
CA VAL A 26 -25.87 -9.50 -2.10
C VAL A 26 -25.79 -10.72 -3.00
N GLN A 27 -26.77 -11.62 -2.90
CA GLN A 27 -26.89 -12.78 -3.78
C GLN A 27 -28.18 -12.68 -4.59
N THR A 28 -28.06 -12.74 -5.93
CA THR A 28 -29.19 -12.68 -6.85
C THR A 28 -28.98 -13.72 -7.95
N ASN A 29 -29.98 -14.57 -8.21
CA ASN A 29 -29.94 -15.58 -9.29
C ASN A 29 -28.70 -16.52 -9.24
N GLY A 30 -28.12 -16.75 -8.07
CA GLY A 30 -26.91 -17.57 -7.89
C GLY A 30 -25.59 -16.81 -8.01
N GLU A 31 -25.62 -15.56 -8.47
CA GLU A 31 -24.46 -14.66 -8.53
C GLU A 31 -24.27 -13.92 -7.21
N SER A 32 -23.02 -13.65 -6.85
CA SER A 32 -22.65 -13.01 -5.59
C SER A 32 -21.93 -11.69 -5.82
N PHE A 33 -22.36 -10.64 -5.13
CA PHE A 33 -21.85 -9.27 -5.26
C PHE A 33 -21.36 -8.77 -3.89
N PRO A 34 -20.19 -9.23 -3.43
CA PRO A 34 -19.60 -8.72 -2.20
C PRO A 34 -19.11 -7.28 -2.39
N LEU A 35 -19.48 -6.40 -1.48
CA LEU A 35 -18.99 -5.03 -1.38
C LEU A 35 -18.40 -4.81 0.01
N ALA A 36 -17.11 -4.53 0.09
CA ALA A 36 -16.46 -4.05 1.30
C ALA A 36 -16.13 -2.56 1.12
N ASN A 37 -16.53 -1.74 2.08
CA ASN A 37 -16.13 -0.34 2.19
C ASN A 37 -15.55 -0.13 3.59
N LEU A 38 -14.23 -0.02 3.66
CA LEU A 38 -13.48 0.02 4.91
C LEU A 38 -12.69 1.32 5.00
N THR A 39 -12.66 1.89 6.20
CA THR A 39 -11.82 3.01 6.58
C THR A 39 -11.04 2.64 7.83
N ILE A 40 -9.73 2.81 7.76
CA ILE A 40 -8.79 2.59 8.85
C ILE A 40 -8.32 3.97 9.28
N ASN A 41 -8.91 4.47 10.36
CA ASN A 41 -8.50 5.72 10.99
C ASN A 41 -7.25 5.48 11.83
N ASP A 42 -6.42 6.52 11.97
CA ASP A 42 -5.18 6.44 12.73
C ASP A 42 -4.34 5.25 12.28
N PHE A 43 -4.08 5.14 10.97
CA PHE A 43 -3.31 4.05 10.40
C PHE A 43 -1.82 4.26 10.70
N TYR A 44 -1.20 3.30 11.39
CA TYR A 44 0.23 3.30 11.67
C TYR A 44 0.90 2.07 11.07
N THR A 45 2.12 2.29 10.60
CA THR A 45 3.06 1.23 10.22
C THR A 45 4.34 1.44 11.01
N ASN A 46 4.81 0.40 11.72
CA ASN A 46 6.03 0.48 12.53
C ASN A 46 6.08 1.70 13.47
N ASN A 47 4.92 2.04 14.07
CA ASN A 47 4.69 3.20 14.94
C ASN A 47 4.82 4.58 14.25
N ILE A 48 4.85 4.63 12.92
CA ILE A 48 4.81 5.86 12.14
C ILE A 48 3.37 6.07 11.66
N ASN A 49 2.81 7.25 11.94
CA ASN A 49 1.47 7.63 11.48
C ASN A 49 1.48 7.80 9.95
N GLN A 50 0.62 7.06 9.27
CA GLN A 50 0.43 7.10 7.82
C GLN A 50 -0.84 7.86 7.40
N GLY A 51 -1.71 8.23 8.35
CA GLY A 51 -2.96 8.96 8.10
C GLY A 51 -4.18 8.05 8.14
N THR A 52 -5.08 8.22 7.18
CA THR A 52 -6.30 7.42 7.05
C THR A 52 -6.22 6.59 5.77
N LEU A 53 -6.41 5.27 5.90
CA LEU A 53 -6.44 4.34 4.76
C LEU A 53 -7.89 3.96 4.48
N SER A 54 -8.37 4.27 3.27
CA SER A 54 -9.68 3.84 2.76
C SER A 54 -9.50 2.73 1.73
N LEU A 55 -10.33 1.70 1.80
CA LEU A 55 -10.34 0.56 0.90
C LEU A 55 -11.77 0.25 0.48
N ILE A 56 -11.99 0.21 -0.83
CA ILE A 56 -13.21 -0.33 -1.43
C ILE A 56 -12.86 -1.57 -2.23
N ALA A 57 -13.56 -2.67 -1.98
CA ALA A 57 -13.44 -3.90 -2.77
C ALA A 57 -14.82 -4.34 -3.25
N ARG A 58 -14.96 -4.55 -4.56
CA ARG A 58 -16.21 -4.94 -5.23
C ARG A 58 -16.00 -6.22 -6.01
N GLY A 59 -16.67 -7.29 -5.61
CA GLY A 59 -16.73 -8.50 -6.41
C GLY A 59 -17.76 -8.37 -7.52
N ASP A 60 -17.43 -8.89 -8.70
CA ASP A 60 -18.32 -8.94 -9.86
C ASP A 60 -18.70 -10.40 -10.13
N ASN A 61 -19.95 -10.74 -9.86
CA ASN A 61 -20.53 -12.09 -10.03
C ASN A 61 -19.81 -13.24 -9.30
N SER A 62 -18.80 -12.95 -8.47
CA SER A 62 -18.01 -13.93 -7.75
C SER A 62 -17.36 -13.32 -6.50
N VAL A 63 -17.05 -14.18 -5.53
CA VAL A 63 -16.17 -13.89 -4.39
C VAL A 63 -14.70 -14.16 -4.71
N GLU A 64 -14.37 -14.49 -5.95
CA GLU A 64 -13.03 -14.87 -6.37
C GLU A 64 -12.28 -13.74 -7.06
N ARG A 65 -12.97 -12.70 -7.56
CA ARG A 65 -12.34 -11.54 -8.20
C ARG A 65 -12.89 -10.25 -7.66
N TYR A 66 -12.01 -9.31 -7.36
CA TYR A 66 -12.37 -8.03 -6.76
C TYR A 66 -11.74 -6.86 -7.50
N ASN A 67 -12.57 -5.92 -7.91
CA ASN A 67 -12.12 -4.57 -8.23
C ASN A 67 -11.83 -3.83 -6.92
N ILE A 68 -10.61 -3.32 -6.78
CA ILE A 68 -10.14 -2.64 -5.58
C ILE A 68 -9.81 -1.17 -5.85
N GLU A 69 -10.08 -0.34 -4.86
CA GLU A 69 -9.61 1.03 -4.77
C GLU A 69 -9.08 1.28 -3.35
N ALA A 70 -7.80 1.60 -3.22
CA ALA A 70 -7.18 1.96 -1.95
C ALA A 70 -6.66 3.39 -2.01
N LYS A 71 -6.92 4.17 -0.95
CA LYS A 71 -6.51 5.56 -0.81
C LYS A 71 -5.87 5.78 0.54
N LEU A 72 -4.66 6.35 0.58
CA LEU A 72 -4.03 6.81 1.80
C LEU A 72 -4.02 8.34 1.82
N GLU A 73 -4.64 8.93 2.82
CA GLU A 73 -4.74 10.37 3.00
C GLU A 73 -4.04 10.80 4.29
N LYS A 74 -3.11 11.74 4.17
CA LYS A 74 -2.42 12.35 5.32
C LYS A 74 -2.24 13.85 5.07
N GLU A 75 -2.45 14.66 6.10
CA GLU A 75 -2.28 16.13 6.01
C GLU A 75 -3.08 16.78 4.84
N ASN A 76 -4.30 16.28 4.59
CA ASN A 76 -5.17 16.70 3.48
C ASN A 76 -4.57 16.50 2.08
N LEU A 77 -3.63 15.56 1.93
CA LEU A 77 -3.08 15.11 0.67
C LEU A 77 -3.39 13.63 0.45
N ASN A 78 -3.81 13.27 -0.75
CA ASN A 78 -3.96 11.88 -1.17
C ASN A 78 -2.58 11.35 -1.54
N ASN A 79 -1.87 10.82 -0.55
CA ASN A 79 -0.48 10.42 -0.72
C ASN A 79 -0.31 9.17 -1.56
N LEU A 80 -1.32 8.28 -1.56
CA LEU A 80 -1.37 7.07 -2.36
C LEU A 80 -2.79 6.85 -2.88
N LEU A 81 -2.90 6.51 -4.16
CA LEU A 81 -4.07 5.93 -4.79
C LEU A 81 -3.65 4.63 -5.48
N VAL A 82 -4.38 3.54 -5.27
CA VAL A 82 -4.22 2.27 -5.98
C VAL A 82 -5.58 1.86 -6.52
N VAL A 83 -5.67 1.55 -7.81
CA VAL A 83 -6.89 1.07 -8.46
C VAL A 83 -6.55 -0.11 -9.35
N GLY A 84 -7.28 -1.22 -9.18
CA GLY A 84 -7.00 -2.43 -9.94
C GLY A 84 -7.91 -3.60 -9.61
N GLU A 85 -7.44 -4.79 -9.94
CA GLU A 85 -8.13 -6.05 -9.72
C GLU A 85 -7.23 -7.03 -8.94
N VAL A 86 -7.85 -7.77 -8.02
CA VAL A 86 -7.26 -8.92 -7.33
C VAL A 86 -8.01 -10.18 -7.76
N ASP A 87 -7.28 -11.17 -8.25
CA ASP A 87 -7.80 -12.49 -8.64
C ASP A 87 -7.38 -13.54 -7.60
N LEU A 88 -8.37 -14.11 -6.92
CA LEU A 88 -8.29 -15.14 -5.89
C LEU A 88 -8.73 -16.54 -6.42
N THR A 89 -9.00 -16.69 -7.72
CA THR A 89 -9.48 -17.95 -8.33
C THR A 89 -8.47 -19.09 -8.23
N THR A 90 -7.18 -18.76 -8.15
CA THR A 90 -6.11 -19.75 -8.03
C THR A 90 -5.57 -19.84 -6.61
N ARG A 91 -4.86 -20.93 -6.30
CA ARG A 91 -4.20 -21.10 -4.99
C ARG A 91 -3.17 -19.99 -4.67
N ARG A 92 -2.65 -19.30 -5.68
CA ARG A 92 -1.71 -18.20 -5.52
C ARG A 92 -2.34 -16.94 -6.13
N PRO A 93 -3.01 -16.12 -5.30
CA PRO A 93 -3.66 -14.91 -5.76
C PRO A 93 -2.75 -13.98 -6.58
N THR A 94 -3.34 -13.28 -7.53
CA THR A 94 -2.63 -12.29 -8.37
C THR A 94 -3.26 -10.92 -8.28
N ILE A 95 -2.48 -9.88 -8.57
CA ILE A 95 -2.92 -8.49 -8.62
C ILE A 95 -2.48 -7.86 -9.95
N ILE A 96 -3.36 -7.02 -10.50
CA ILE A 96 -3.03 -6.07 -11.56
C ILE A 96 -3.64 -4.73 -11.16
N ALA A 97 -2.80 -3.75 -10.84
CA ALA A 97 -3.25 -2.44 -10.40
C ALA A 97 -2.36 -1.32 -10.93
N ASN A 98 -2.93 -0.12 -11.02
CA ASN A 98 -2.18 1.11 -11.20
C ASN A 98 -2.08 1.82 -9.84
N TYR A 99 -0.96 2.50 -9.60
CA TYR A 99 -0.79 3.35 -8.44
C TYR A 99 -0.37 4.77 -8.82
N GLU A 100 -0.75 5.71 -7.98
CA GLU A 100 -0.31 7.11 -8.01
C GLU A 100 0.18 7.50 -6.61
N LEU A 101 1.36 8.12 -6.56
CA LEU A 101 1.98 8.66 -5.36
C LEU A 101 2.04 10.17 -5.45
N THR A 102 1.60 10.85 -4.40
CA THR A 102 1.75 12.31 -4.26
C THR A 102 2.45 12.64 -2.96
N ARG A 103 3.71 13.05 -3.05
CA ARG A 103 4.56 13.36 -1.89
C ARG A 103 4.53 12.26 -0.82
N PHE A 104 4.53 11.02 -1.27
CA PHE A 104 4.50 9.86 -0.38
C PHE A 104 5.81 9.78 0.41
N ASN A 105 5.73 9.56 1.72
CA ASN A 105 6.90 9.57 2.58
C ASN A 105 7.69 8.26 2.46
N LEU A 106 8.96 8.35 2.07
CA LEU A 106 9.83 7.19 1.88
C LEU A 106 10.26 6.52 3.19
N ASN A 107 9.99 7.13 4.34
CA ASN A 107 10.37 6.58 5.64
C ASN A 107 9.76 5.20 5.93
N LEU A 108 8.63 4.87 5.30
CA LEU A 108 7.99 3.57 5.37
C LEU A 108 8.93 2.44 4.91
N LEU A 109 9.80 2.73 3.95
CA LEU A 109 10.70 1.75 3.35
C LEU A 109 11.87 1.38 4.26
N ASN A 110 12.10 2.10 5.37
CA ASN A 110 13.09 1.68 6.37
C ASN A 110 12.78 0.29 6.94
N ALA A 111 11.50 -0.11 6.95
CA ALA A 111 11.10 -1.47 7.30
C ALA A 111 11.82 -2.53 6.43
N LEU A 112 12.00 -2.22 5.14
CA LEU A 112 12.54 -3.15 4.14
C LEU A 112 14.07 -3.12 4.06
N GLY A 113 14.70 -2.03 4.53
CA GLY A 113 16.14 -1.83 4.41
C GLY A 113 17.00 -2.76 5.29
N LYS A 114 16.40 -3.32 6.35
CA LYS A 114 17.04 -4.20 7.35
C LYS A 114 18.42 -3.62 7.75
N ASP A 115 19.47 -4.45 7.79
CA ASP A 115 20.82 -4.04 8.21
C ASP A 115 21.68 -3.48 7.05
N VAL A 116 21.12 -3.36 5.84
CA VAL A 116 21.88 -2.95 4.64
C VAL A 116 21.74 -1.47 4.39
N ILE A 117 20.50 -0.97 4.39
CA ILE A 117 20.17 0.43 4.10
C ILE A 117 19.28 0.96 5.21
N GLU A 118 19.65 2.08 5.80
CA GLU A 118 18.89 2.76 6.85
C GLU A 118 18.65 4.24 6.48
N ASN A 119 17.92 4.96 7.33
CA ASN A 119 17.64 6.39 7.18
C ASN A 119 17.10 6.77 5.79
N ILE A 120 16.31 5.87 5.20
CA ILE A 120 15.59 6.13 3.97
C ILE A 120 14.62 7.28 4.25
N ARG A 121 14.81 8.38 3.54
CA ARG A 121 14.10 9.65 3.79
C ARG A 121 13.74 10.33 2.49
N GLY A 122 12.87 11.33 2.59
CA GLY A 122 12.41 12.14 1.47
C GLY A 122 10.98 11.79 1.06
N GLU A 123 10.55 12.40 -0.02
CA GLU A 123 9.23 12.23 -0.61
C GLU A 123 9.35 11.68 -2.02
N VAL A 124 8.36 10.88 -2.44
CA VAL A 124 8.24 10.38 -3.81
C VAL A 124 6.88 10.74 -4.39
N SER A 125 6.88 11.15 -5.66
CA SER A 125 5.67 11.32 -6.45
C SER A 125 5.81 10.62 -7.78
N GLY A 126 4.73 10.10 -8.34
CA GLY A 126 4.80 9.42 -9.63
C GLY A 126 3.67 8.43 -9.79
N ILE A 127 3.76 7.65 -10.86
CA ILE A 127 2.74 6.67 -11.23
C ILE A 127 3.41 5.36 -11.62
N GLY A 128 2.68 4.28 -11.53
CA GLY A 128 3.17 2.97 -11.94
C GLY A 128 2.13 1.88 -11.86
N THR A 129 2.60 0.64 -11.95
CA THR A 129 1.81 -0.58 -11.93
C THR A 129 2.30 -1.57 -10.89
N ILE A 130 1.36 -2.36 -10.38
CA ILE A 130 1.58 -3.51 -9.51
C ILE A 130 1.04 -4.72 -10.29
N THR A 131 1.86 -5.72 -10.55
CA THR A 131 1.47 -6.90 -11.33
C THR A 131 2.03 -8.19 -10.72
N GLY A 132 1.38 -9.32 -10.98
CA GLY A 132 1.92 -10.64 -10.60
C GLY A 132 1.30 -11.18 -9.33
N LEU A 133 2.07 -11.96 -8.56
CA LEU A 133 1.58 -12.64 -7.36
C LEU A 133 1.30 -11.65 -6.23
N LEU A 134 0.15 -11.73 -5.57
CA LEU A 134 -0.23 -10.81 -4.49
C LEU A 134 0.75 -10.86 -3.30
N GLU A 135 1.33 -12.03 -3.04
CA GLU A 135 2.31 -12.24 -1.96
C GLU A 135 3.68 -11.60 -2.24
N ASN A 136 4.02 -11.41 -3.51
CA ASN A 136 5.28 -10.80 -3.94
C ASN A 136 5.11 -10.22 -5.36
N PRO A 137 4.44 -9.06 -5.49
CA PRO A 137 4.13 -8.50 -6.79
C PRO A 137 5.34 -7.76 -7.36
N ASP A 138 5.40 -7.69 -8.68
CA ASP A 138 6.29 -6.78 -9.40
C ASP A 138 5.70 -5.37 -9.35
N ILE A 139 6.50 -4.41 -8.88
CA ILE A 139 6.13 -2.99 -8.80
C ILE A 139 7.03 -2.21 -9.76
N ASN A 140 6.41 -1.57 -10.76
CA ASN A 140 7.12 -0.80 -11.78
C ASN A 140 6.53 0.59 -11.88
N GLY A 141 7.31 1.60 -12.26
CA GLY A 141 6.77 2.93 -12.44
C GLY A 141 7.79 3.98 -12.84
N TYR A 142 7.33 5.22 -12.90
CA TYR A 142 8.14 6.41 -13.11
C TYR A 142 7.97 7.34 -11.92
N LEU A 143 9.02 7.47 -11.13
CA LEU A 143 9.01 8.11 -9.83
C LEU A 143 9.95 9.31 -9.80
N HIS A 144 9.51 10.36 -9.12
CA HIS A 144 10.27 11.56 -8.84
C HIS A 144 10.59 11.63 -7.36
N LEU A 145 11.88 11.65 -7.06
CA LEU A 145 12.36 11.78 -5.69
C LEU A 145 12.57 13.25 -5.34
N ALA A 146 12.19 13.64 -4.13
CA ALA A 146 12.45 14.96 -3.57
C ALA A 146 13.08 14.83 -2.19
N LYS A 147 14.21 15.52 -1.98
CA LYS A 147 14.97 15.50 -0.72
C LYS A 147 15.28 14.07 -0.25
N ALA A 148 15.52 13.17 -1.20
CA ALA A 148 15.71 11.77 -0.91
C ALA A 148 17.14 11.48 -0.43
N GLY A 149 17.28 10.47 0.40
CA GLY A 149 18.57 10.02 0.89
C GLY A 149 18.45 8.71 1.65
N PHE A 150 19.59 8.09 1.92
CA PHE A 150 19.70 6.85 2.66
C PHE A 150 21.13 6.71 3.20
N SER A 151 21.32 5.89 4.22
CA SER A 151 22.63 5.59 4.79
C SER A 151 22.96 4.11 4.63
N ILE A 152 24.26 3.79 4.49
CA ILE A 152 24.77 2.42 4.54
C ILE A 152 25.56 2.28 5.86
N PRO A 153 24.98 1.67 6.92
CA PRO A 153 25.56 1.69 8.26
C PRO A 153 26.96 1.10 8.34
N TYR A 154 27.20 -0.03 7.66
CA TYR A 154 28.51 -0.70 7.69
C TYR A 154 29.63 0.13 7.04
N LEU A 155 29.29 1.00 6.09
CA LEU A 155 30.26 1.94 5.50
C LEU A 155 30.36 3.24 6.28
N ASN A 156 29.43 3.50 7.22
CA ASN A 156 29.27 4.78 7.90
C ASN A 156 29.15 5.96 6.92
N VAL A 157 28.41 5.75 5.82
CA VAL A 157 28.20 6.76 4.77
C VAL A 157 26.72 7.09 4.64
N ASP A 158 26.40 8.38 4.59
CA ASP A 158 25.06 8.90 4.31
C ASP A 158 25.01 9.57 2.93
N TYR A 159 24.11 9.08 2.08
CA TYR A 159 23.93 9.55 0.71
C TYR A 159 22.72 10.48 0.64
N ASN A 160 22.95 11.66 0.05
CA ASN A 160 21.88 12.58 -0.34
C ASN A 160 21.72 12.55 -1.85
N ILE A 161 20.49 12.30 -2.30
CA ILE A 161 20.14 12.35 -3.71
C ILE A 161 19.87 13.81 -4.05
N LEU A 162 20.80 14.41 -4.79
CA LEU A 162 20.69 15.80 -5.22
C LEU A 162 19.77 15.94 -6.44
N GLY A 163 19.01 17.04 -6.48
CA GLY A 163 18.07 17.34 -7.56
C GLY A 163 16.70 16.67 -7.41
N ARG A 164 16.03 16.45 -8.53
CA ARG A 164 14.74 15.73 -8.63
C ARG A 164 14.86 14.62 -9.66
N PRO A 165 15.62 13.56 -9.37
CA PRO A 165 15.83 12.50 -10.35
C PRO A 165 14.52 11.79 -10.67
N LYS A 166 14.44 11.32 -11.91
CA LYS A 166 13.43 10.38 -12.37
C LYS A 166 14.02 8.98 -12.21
N VAL A 167 13.29 8.07 -11.58
CA VAL A 167 13.67 6.67 -11.36
C VAL A 167 12.55 5.75 -11.81
#